data_AF-A0A2A2IQ58-F1
#
_entry.id   AF-A0A2A2IQ58-F1
#
_cell.length_a   1.000
_cell.length_b   1.000
_cell.length_c   1.000
_cell.angle_alpha   90.00
_cell.angle_beta   90.00
_cell.angle_gamma   90.00
#
_symmetry.space_group_name_H-M   'P 1'
#
loop_
_entity.id
_entity.type
_entity.pdbx_description
1 polymer ?
#
loop_
_entity_poly.entity_id
_entity_poly.type
_entity_poly.pdbx_seq_one_letter_code
_entity_poly.pdbx_strand_id
1 'polypeptide(L)'
;MSTPSSEHTVSRRSFLKLAGGAALGAAMFSMPSFSFARELDNPKRTLKPVAFKDIPKNAVAAANASPLVQKSFDDILRLSNTIENGSLRQAVVRLLNDPTPTFMQEYSSAASRSRLYAALAAQNLIDTSKIDEKHILPPFNGAVQKFKTAPGSGYGSHHPYPGGLATHTSCNMHITDYICRTYEEVFYYSVNKDIAIAAQALHDISKPFVFQWNADGSSLTEYPIAGQGAHHALALAEVIYRGFPAEEVVAQACAHGAPTSKKEEADVAGWLKAAAIIAGKDPVVYGLVGKDGQTIPNPHHQEGYIVHLGDHDWVLSSPAAQKTVLLLKKIAYQEYGMSQADLEGAAFNHFRNYVGAQLSYMYLNMLEAEPNGYKLAAEQVAKVVLK
;
A
#
# COMPACT_ATOMS: atom_id res chain seq x y z
N MET A 1 -65.50 -8.46 27.12
CA MET A 1 -64.53 -9.57 27.18
C MET A 1 -64.49 -10.20 25.79
N SER A 2 -64.01 -9.47 24.78
CA SER A 2 -62.59 -9.37 24.35
C SER A 2 -62.14 -10.64 23.62
N THR A 3 -62.52 -10.72 22.34
CA THR A 3 -61.91 -11.59 21.32
C THR A 3 -60.63 -10.94 20.77
N PRO A 4 -59.63 -11.71 20.32
CA PRO A 4 -58.29 -11.21 20.01
C PRO A 4 -58.20 -10.58 18.61
N SER A 5 -57.32 -9.59 18.49
CA SER A 5 -56.90 -8.90 17.26
C SER A 5 -56.18 -9.85 16.30
N SER A 6 -56.57 -9.85 15.02
CA SER A 6 -55.84 -10.52 13.94
C SER A 6 -54.67 -9.67 13.46
N GLU A 7 -53.44 -10.14 13.65
CA GLU A 7 -52.25 -9.59 12.99
C GLU A 7 -52.33 -9.85 11.47
N HIS A 8 -52.26 -8.78 10.68
CA HIS A 8 -52.15 -8.88 9.23
C HIS A 8 -50.69 -9.22 8.84
N THR A 9 -50.39 -10.50 8.62
CA THR A 9 -49.14 -10.93 7.98
C THR A 9 -49.21 -10.71 6.47
N VAL A 10 -48.46 -9.74 5.95
CA VAL A 10 -48.31 -9.53 4.51
C VAL A 10 -47.42 -10.63 3.93
N SER A 11 -47.98 -11.49 3.08
CA SER A 11 -47.22 -12.57 2.43
C SER A 11 -46.32 -12.04 1.29
N ARG A 12 -45.22 -12.74 0.99
CA ARG A 12 -44.31 -12.45 -0.15
C ARG A 12 -45.04 -12.33 -1.51
N ARG A 13 -46.17 -13.03 -1.69
CA ARG A 13 -47.01 -12.91 -2.91
C ARG A 13 -47.77 -11.59 -2.97
N SER A 14 -48.13 -11.01 -1.84
CA SER A 14 -48.81 -9.71 -1.75
C SER A 14 -47.83 -8.56 -2.06
N PHE A 15 -46.55 -8.69 -1.68
CA PHE A 15 -45.49 -7.73 -2.01
C PHE A 15 -45.19 -7.67 -3.52
N LEU A 16 -45.12 -8.83 -4.18
CA LEU A 16 -44.86 -8.90 -5.63
C LEU A 16 -46.00 -8.33 -6.49
N LYS A 17 -47.25 -8.37 -6.01
CA LYS A 17 -48.39 -7.71 -6.70
C LYS A 17 -48.37 -6.19 -6.55
N LEU A 18 -47.79 -5.66 -5.48
CA LEU A 18 -47.57 -4.21 -5.29
C LEU A 18 -46.46 -3.67 -6.21
N ALA A 19 -45.45 -4.49 -6.50
CA ALA A 19 -44.37 -4.13 -7.42
C ALA A 19 -44.84 -3.99 -8.89
N GLY A 20 -45.91 -4.69 -9.30
CA GLY A 20 -46.49 -4.58 -10.64
C GLY A 20 -47.11 -3.22 -10.97
N GLY A 21 -47.43 -2.40 -9.96
CA GLY A 21 -47.91 -1.02 -10.13
C GLY A 21 -46.83 0.06 -9.97
N ALA A 22 -45.62 -0.30 -9.58
CA ALA A 22 -44.54 0.64 -9.25
C ALA A 22 -43.59 0.96 -10.43
N ALA A 23 -43.85 0.41 -11.62
CA ALA A 23 -43.03 0.68 -12.81
C ALA A 23 -43.07 2.16 -13.25
N LEU A 24 -44.14 2.89 -12.91
CA LEU A 24 -44.23 4.35 -13.14
C LEU A 24 -43.55 5.18 -12.03
N GLY A 25 -43.26 4.60 -10.86
CA GLY A 25 -42.60 5.28 -9.74
C GLY A 25 -41.08 5.18 -9.77
N ALA A 26 -40.53 4.11 -10.37
CA ALA A 26 -39.08 3.90 -10.45
C ALA A 26 -38.37 4.96 -11.32
N ALA A 27 -39.06 5.56 -12.29
CA ALA A 27 -38.52 6.65 -13.12
C ALA A 27 -38.36 7.98 -12.37
N MET A 28 -38.96 8.15 -11.18
CA MET A 28 -38.86 9.37 -10.37
C MET A 28 -37.81 9.30 -9.24
N PHE A 29 -37.13 8.18 -9.07
CA PHE A 29 -35.92 8.12 -8.25
C PHE A 29 -34.68 8.34 -9.14
N SER A 30 -34.58 9.50 -9.77
CA SER A 30 -33.26 9.99 -10.17
C SER A 30 -32.51 10.28 -8.88
N MET A 31 -31.68 9.33 -8.44
CA MET A 31 -30.65 9.62 -7.43
C MET A 31 -29.90 10.86 -7.93
N PRO A 32 -29.88 11.96 -7.17
CA PRO A 32 -29.40 13.23 -7.69
C PRO A 32 -27.93 13.08 -8.07
N SER A 33 -27.62 13.17 -9.36
CA SER A 33 -26.27 13.31 -9.91
C SER A 33 -25.59 14.64 -9.51
N PHE A 34 -26.22 15.42 -8.62
CA PHE A 34 -25.92 16.81 -8.32
C PHE A 34 -24.73 17.03 -7.33
N SER A 35 -24.12 15.97 -6.77
CA SER A 35 -22.87 16.10 -5.98
C SER A 35 -21.60 15.86 -6.81
N PHE A 36 -21.70 15.06 -7.86
CA PHE A 36 -20.52 14.46 -8.49
C PHE A 36 -19.66 15.48 -9.24
N ALA A 37 -20.27 16.44 -9.94
CA ALA A 37 -19.53 17.51 -10.65
C ALA A 37 -18.69 18.38 -9.69
N ARG A 38 -19.13 18.57 -8.43
CA ARG A 38 -18.38 19.33 -7.41
C ARG A 38 -17.22 18.51 -6.82
N GLU A 39 -17.31 17.19 -6.85
CA GLU A 39 -16.24 16.26 -6.46
C GLU A 39 -15.17 16.08 -7.56
N LEU A 40 -15.54 16.29 -8.83
CA LEU A 40 -14.62 16.28 -9.98
C LEU A 40 -13.65 17.48 -9.97
N ASP A 41 -14.12 18.65 -9.54
CA ASP A 41 -13.30 19.85 -9.35
C ASP A 41 -13.03 20.05 -7.85
N ASN A 42 -12.46 19.02 -7.21
CA ASN A 42 -12.04 19.11 -5.82
C ASN A 42 -10.95 20.20 -5.70
N PRO A 43 -11.17 21.30 -4.96
CA PRO A 43 -10.20 22.39 -4.86
C PRO A 43 -8.89 21.97 -4.17
N LYS A 44 -8.89 20.83 -3.47
CA LYS A 44 -7.69 20.22 -2.89
C LYS A 44 -6.86 19.41 -3.91
N ARG A 45 -7.39 19.17 -5.11
CA ARG A 45 -6.71 18.44 -6.19
C ARG A 45 -6.09 19.44 -7.16
N THR A 46 -4.78 19.58 -7.07
CA THR A 46 -3.99 20.29 -8.07
C THR A 46 -3.41 19.29 -9.07
N LEU A 47 -3.67 19.50 -10.36
CA LEU A 47 -3.16 18.67 -11.44
C LEU A 47 -2.02 19.37 -12.14
N LYS A 48 -1.07 18.59 -12.66
CA LYS A 48 -0.07 19.09 -13.59
C LYS A 48 -0.34 18.51 -14.99
N PRO A 49 -0.91 19.28 -15.92
CA PRO A 49 -1.11 18.80 -17.28
C PRO A 49 0.20 18.73 -18.05
N VAL A 50 0.33 17.75 -18.94
CA VAL A 50 1.40 17.64 -19.94
C VAL A 50 0.82 17.26 -21.29
N ALA A 51 1.46 17.67 -22.39
CA ALA A 51 1.10 17.13 -23.70
C ALA A 51 1.44 15.64 -23.77
N PHE A 52 0.66 14.87 -24.53
CA PHE A 52 0.81 13.42 -24.66
C PHE A 52 2.23 13.02 -25.11
N LYS A 53 2.79 13.77 -26.06
CA LYS A 53 4.18 13.58 -26.53
C LYS A 53 5.25 13.91 -25.49
N ASP A 54 4.90 14.70 -24.47
CA ASP A 54 5.82 15.23 -23.46
C ASP A 54 5.68 14.51 -22.10
N ILE A 55 4.94 13.39 -22.06
CA ILE A 55 4.86 12.54 -20.86
C ILE A 55 6.28 12.16 -20.41
N PRO A 56 6.63 12.36 -19.13
CA PRO A 56 7.92 11.96 -18.60
C PRO A 56 8.16 10.45 -18.77
N LYS A 57 9.23 10.08 -19.49
CA LYS A 57 9.69 8.69 -19.60
C LYS A 57 10.32 8.17 -18.31
N ASN A 58 10.76 9.08 -17.43
CA ASN A 58 11.27 8.75 -16.11
C ASN A 58 10.13 8.77 -15.08
N ALA A 59 9.80 7.61 -14.51
CA ALA A 59 8.81 7.45 -13.45
C ALA A 59 9.07 8.35 -12.22
N VAL A 60 10.34 8.54 -11.83
CA VAL A 60 10.71 9.42 -10.71
C VAL A 60 10.32 10.88 -11.01
N ALA A 61 10.44 11.31 -12.26
CA ALA A 61 10.02 12.65 -12.67
C ALA A 61 8.49 12.80 -12.62
N ALA A 62 7.73 11.75 -12.99
CA ALA A 62 6.27 11.75 -12.87
C ALA A 62 5.81 11.93 -11.42
N ALA A 63 6.42 11.20 -10.48
CA ALA A 63 6.13 11.33 -9.05
C ALA A 63 6.51 12.71 -8.48
N ASN A 64 7.71 13.20 -8.78
CA ASN A 64 8.17 14.53 -8.31
C ASN A 64 7.32 15.68 -8.84
N ALA A 65 6.69 15.51 -9.99
CA ALA A 65 5.81 16.47 -10.59
C ALA A 65 4.37 16.43 -10.05
N SER A 66 4.03 15.49 -9.15
CA SER A 66 2.68 15.28 -8.65
C SER A 66 2.41 16.02 -7.33
N PRO A 67 1.43 16.95 -7.31
CA PRO A 67 0.95 17.55 -6.06
C PRO A 67 0.33 16.53 -5.10
N LEU A 68 -0.35 15.50 -5.62
CA LEU A 68 -0.91 14.41 -4.80
C LEU A 68 0.19 13.69 -4.02
N VAL A 69 1.25 13.28 -4.72
CA VAL A 69 2.39 12.57 -4.12
C VAL A 69 3.09 13.45 -3.09
N GLN A 70 3.30 14.73 -3.41
CA GLN A 70 3.94 15.67 -2.48
C GLN A 70 3.10 15.84 -1.21
N LYS A 71 1.79 16.09 -1.35
CA LYS A 71 0.88 16.23 -0.21
C LYS A 71 0.84 14.95 0.64
N SER A 72 0.77 13.78 0.02
CA SER A 72 0.78 12.51 0.75
C SER A 72 2.08 12.31 1.53
N PHE A 73 3.23 12.65 0.96
CA PHE A 73 4.50 12.57 1.69
C PHE A 73 4.59 13.61 2.82
N ASP A 74 4.08 14.82 2.60
CA ASP A 74 4.01 15.85 3.65
C ASP A 74 3.09 15.41 4.81
N ASP A 75 1.98 14.72 4.50
CA ASP A 75 1.08 14.15 5.50
C ASP A 75 1.73 13.02 6.30
N ILE A 76 2.52 12.15 5.65
CA ILE A 76 3.33 11.12 6.34
C ILE A 76 4.29 11.81 7.32
N LEU A 77 5.07 12.79 6.85
CA LEU A 77 6.00 13.51 7.72
C LEU A 77 5.27 14.22 8.86
N ARG A 78 4.12 14.84 8.59
CA ARG A 78 3.29 15.51 9.62
C ARG A 78 2.83 14.53 10.69
N LEU A 79 2.32 13.35 10.31
CA LEU A 79 1.88 12.32 11.25
C LEU A 79 3.06 11.70 11.99
N SER A 80 4.18 11.41 11.33
CA SER A 80 5.40 10.94 12.02
C SER A 80 5.93 11.95 13.03
N ASN A 81 5.71 13.25 12.80
CA ASN A 81 6.10 14.29 13.75
C ASN A 81 5.21 14.35 15.00
N THR A 82 4.08 13.64 15.05
CA THR A 82 3.27 13.53 16.27
C THR A 82 3.79 12.48 17.25
N ILE A 83 4.78 11.66 16.86
CA ILE A 83 5.45 10.72 17.77
C ILE A 83 6.11 11.52 18.89
N GLU A 84 5.75 11.26 20.14
CA GLU A 84 6.21 12.01 21.31
C GLU A 84 7.66 11.68 21.67
N ASN A 85 8.04 10.40 21.60
CA ASN A 85 9.39 9.92 21.79
C ASN A 85 10.33 10.54 20.75
N GLY A 86 11.14 11.50 21.20
CA GLY A 86 11.99 12.30 20.33
C GLY A 86 13.03 11.49 19.53
N SER A 87 13.57 10.42 20.11
CA SER A 87 14.54 9.56 19.44
C SER A 87 13.89 8.71 18.36
N LEU A 88 12.74 8.09 18.66
CA LEU A 88 11.96 7.32 17.69
C LEU A 88 11.47 8.21 16.55
N ARG A 89 10.90 9.38 16.86
CA ARG A 89 10.48 10.39 15.88
C ARG A 89 11.61 10.75 14.92
N GLN A 90 12.79 11.08 15.45
CA GLN A 90 13.95 11.44 14.62
C GLN A 90 14.42 10.27 13.73
N ALA A 91 14.41 9.05 14.25
CA ALA A 91 14.80 7.87 13.49
C ALA A 91 13.82 7.58 12.34
N VAL A 92 12.50 7.62 12.61
CA VAL A 92 11.43 7.44 11.61
C VAL A 92 11.54 8.51 10.52
N VAL A 93 11.56 9.80 10.90
CA VAL A 93 11.60 10.92 9.93
C VAL A 93 12.87 10.88 9.08
N ARG A 94 14.03 10.50 9.67
CA ARG A 94 15.27 10.35 8.91
C ARG A 94 15.14 9.28 7.85
N LEU A 95 14.60 8.12 8.21
CA LEU A 95 14.49 6.99 7.30
C LEU A 95 13.48 7.24 6.17
N LEU A 96 12.38 7.95 6.46
CA LEU A 96 11.42 8.38 5.42
C LEU A 96 12.05 9.34 4.39
N ASN A 97 12.97 10.21 4.82
CA ASN A 97 13.66 11.14 3.93
C ASN A 97 14.80 10.49 3.13
N ASP A 98 15.47 9.48 3.71
CA ASP A 98 16.54 8.71 3.08
C ASP A 98 16.34 7.21 3.35
N PRO A 99 15.60 6.49 2.48
CA PRO A 99 15.28 5.08 2.64
C PRO A 99 16.41 4.15 2.18
N THR A 100 17.64 4.65 2.05
CA THR A 100 18.78 3.83 1.61
C THR A 100 19.04 2.72 2.64
N PRO A 101 18.98 1.43 2.23
CA PRO A 101 19.14 0.32 3.16
C PRO A 101 20.58 0.23 3.65
N THR A 102 20.78 0.43 4.95
CA THR A 102 22.11 0.42 5.58
C THR A 102 22.59 -0.98 5.89
N PHE A 103 21.70 -1.96 6.11
CA PHE A 103 22.11 -3.36 6.29
C PHE A 103 22.89 -3.91 5.07
N MET A 104 22.75 -3.29 3.88
CA MET A 104 23.45 -3.70 2.67
C MET A 104 24.97 -3.62 2.77
N GLN A 105 25.53 -2.90 3.75
CA GLN A 105 26.97 -2.90 3.99
C GLN A 105 27.53 -4.28 4.35
N GLU A 106 26.71 -5.14 4.97
CA GLU A 106 27.04 -6.53 5.28
C GLU A 106 27.06 -7.43 4.04
N TYR A 107 26.51 -6.96 2.92
CA TYR A 107 26.27 -7.73 1.69
C TYR A 107 26.98 -7.16 0.46
N SER A 108 28.15 -6.57 0.68
CA SER A 108 29.00 -5.98 -0.38
C SER A 108 29.71 -7.02 -1.26
N SER A 109 29.81 -8.29 -0.83
CA SER A 109 30.47 -9.36 -1.58
C SER A 109 29.52 -10.47 -2.04
N ALA A 110 29.88 -11.19 -3.10
CA ALA A 110 29.15 -12.38 -3.53
C ALA A 110 29.08 -13.41 -2.38
N ALA A 111 30.19 -13.68 -1.70
CA ALA A 111 30.25 -14.66 -0.61
C ALA A 111 29.32 -14.32 0.57
N SER A 112 29.18 -13.04 0.94
CA SER A 112 28.20 -12.63 1.97
C SER A 112 26.76 -12.88 1.54
N ARG A 113 26.44 -12.67 0.25
CA ARG A 113 25.10 -12.94 -0.29
C ARG A 113 24.82 -14.44 -0.37
N SER A 114 25.81 -15.25 -0.76
CA SER A 114 25.72 -16.72 -0.73
C SER A 114 25.42 -17.23 0.68
N ARG A 115 26.10 -16.67 1.69
CA ARG A 115 25.85 -17.04 3.10
C ARG A 115 24.45 -16.65 3.57
N LEU A 116 23.97 -15.45 3.20
CA LEU A 116 22.59 -15.04 3.51
C LEU A 116 21.57 -16.00 2.89
N TYR A 117 21.71 -16.28 1.60
CA TYR A 117 20.83 -17.20 0.88
C TYR A 117 20.82 -18.59 1.55
N ALA A 118 22.00 -19.15 1.84
CA ALA A 118 22.10 -20.43 2.53
C ALA A 118 21.48 -20.43 3.93
N ALA A 119 21.66 -19.34 4.70
CA ALA A 119 21.10 -19.20 6.04
C ALA A 119 19.56 -19.15 6.03
N LEU A 120 18.97 -18.42 5.08
CA LEU A 120 17.52 -18.36 4.90
C LEU A 120 16.96 -19.71 4.40
N ALA A 121 17.64 -20.35 3.44
CA ALA A 121 17.24 -21.65 2.91
C ALA A 121 17.27 -22.75 4.00
N ALA A 122 18.31 -22.78 4.83
CA ALA A 122 18.44 -23.75 5.92
C ALA A 122 17.30 -23.69 6.95
N GLN A 123 16.61 -22.55 7.04
CA GLN A 123 15.48 -22.33 7.93
C GLN A 123 14.12 -22.40 7.21
N ASN A 124 14.09 -22.79 5.93
CA ASN A 124 12.90 -22.79 5.07
C ASN A 124 12.22 -21.41 4.98
N LEU A 125 13.01 -20.33 5.13
CA LEU A 125 12.53 -18.95 5.02
C LEU A 125 12.56 -18.46 3.57
N ILE A 126 13.06 -19.26 2.62
CA ILE A 126 12.94 -19.00 1.19
C ILE A 126 12.61 -20.29 0.46
N ASP A 127 11.87 -20.16 -0.63
CA ASP A 127 11.59 -21.25 -1.56
C ASP A 127 12.62 -21.20 -2.70
N THR A 128 13.63 -22.07 -2.62
CA THR A 128 14.74 -22.09 -3.58
C THR A 128 14.32 -22.49 -5.00
N SER A 129 13.06 -22.90 -5.21
CA SER A 129 12.50 -23.09 -6.56
C SER A 129 11.96 -21.79 -7.17
N LYS A 130 11.74 -20.75 -6.36
CA LYS A 130 11.16 -19.46 -6.77
C LYS A 130 12.14 -18.29 -6.73
N ILE A 131 13.15 -18.37 -5.87
CA ILE A 131 14.18 -17.33 -5.72
C ILE A 131 15.56 -17.97 -5.77
N ASP A 132 16.45 -17.39 -6.58
CA ASP A 132 17.85 -17.80 -6.65
C ASP A 132 18.75 -16.84 -5.85
N GLU A 133 20.02 -17.20 -5.71
CA GLU A 133 21.00 -16.42 -4.96
C GLU A 133 21.21 -15.01 -5.52
N LYS A 134 21.03 -14.79 -6.83
CA LYS A 134 21.22 -13.47 -7.44
C LYS A 134 20.07 -12.53 -7.13
N HIS A 135 18.89 -13.07 -6.86
CA HIS A 135 17.67 -12.31 -6.60
C HIS A 135 17.30 -12.19 -5.12
N ILE A 136 18.09 -12.77 -4.21
CA ILE A 136 17.84 -12.67 -2.75
C ILE A 136 17.86 -11.23 -2.22
N LEU A 137 18.67 -10.37 -2.84
CA LEU A 137 18.73 -8.94 -2.56
C LEU A 137 18.64 -8.18 -3.90
N PRO A 138 17.81 -7.12 -3.99
CA PRO A 138 17.76 -6.30 -5.19
C PRO A 138 19.12 -5.71 -5.58
N PRO A 139 19.31 -5.35 -6.88
CA PRO A 139 20.48 -4.62 -7.32
C PRO A 139 20.68 -3.33 -6.50
N PHE A 140 21.91 -3.11 -6.03
CA PHE A 140 22.25 -1.97 -5.19
C PHE A 140 23.59 -1.37 -5.63
N ASN A 141 23.59 -0.07 -5.90
CA ASN A 141 24.77 0.69 -6.31
C ASN A 141 25.16 1.79 -5.30
N GLY A 142 24.62 1.73 -4.07
CA GLY A 142 24.84 2.72 -3.01
C GLY A 142 23.72 3.73 -2.83
N ALA A 143 22.72 3.76 -3.72
CA ALA A 143 21.54 4.62 -3.58
C ALA A 143 20.28 3.94 -4.09
N VAL A 144 19.13 4.43 -3.63
CA VAL A 144 17.80 4.02 -4.11
C VAL A 144 16.97 5.27 -4.46
N GLN A 145 15.84 5.07 -5.11
CA GLN A 145 14.88 6.15 -5.31
C GLN A 145 14.35 6.68 -3.97
N LYS A 146 13.79 7.90 -3.96
CA LYS A 146 13.19 8.44 -2.73
C LYS A 146 11.92 7.67 -2.38
N PHE A 147 11.57 7.64 -1.09
CA PHE A 147 10.34 7.02 -0.60
C PHE A 147 9.11 7.45 -1.40
N LYS A 148 8.96 8.77 -1.55
CA LYS A 148 7.82 9.37 -2.25
C LYS A 148 7.73 9.05 -3.74
N THR A 149 8.72 8.42 -4.36
CA THR A 149 8.71 8.13 -5.80
C THR A 149 8.53 6.66 -6.13
N ALA A 150 8.66 5.78 -5.13
CA ALA A 150 8.43 4.35 -5.28
C ALA A 150 6.94 4.04 -5.52
N PRO A 151 6.62 2.93 -6.21
CA PRO A 151 5.26 2.44 -6.28
C PRO A 151 4.87 1.78 -4.96
N GLY A 152 3.56 1.72 -4.69
CA GLY A 152 3.05 1.03 -3.50
C GLY A 152 3.10 -0.49 -3.64
N SER A 153 3.25 -1.02 -4.85
CA SER A 153 3.51 -2.45 -5.12
C SER A 153 3.95 -2.66 -6.57
N GLY A 154 4.25 -3.90 -6.94
CA GLY A 154 4.43 -4.31 -8.34
C GLY A 154 3.14 -4.21 -9.16
N TYR A 155 3.27 -4.25 -10.49
CA TYR A 155 2.18 -3.94 -11.45
C TYR A 155 0.89 -4.75 -11.34
N GLY A 156 0.90 -5.90 -10.67
CA GLY A 156 -0.30 -6.72 -10.45
C GLY A 156 -1.09 -6.41 -9.17
N SER A 157 -0.69 -5.41 -8.38
CA SER A 157 -1.22 -5.18 -7.03
C SER A 157 -1.62 -3.70 -6.80
N HIS A 158 -1.71 -3.26 -5.53
CA HIS A 158 -2.24 -1.96 -5.12
C HIS A 158 -1.26 -0.78 -5.29
N HIS A 159 -1.78 0.41 -5.63
CA HIS A 159 -0.99 1.62 -5.92
C HIS A 159 0.26 1.43 -6.84
N PRO A 160 0.17 0.71 -7.98
CA PRO A 160 1.35 0.33 -8.76
C PRO A 160 1.78 1.43 -9.75
N TYR A 161 2.03 2.64 -9.27
CA TYR A 161 2.42 3.81 -10.05
C TYR A 161 3.43 4.68 -9.28
N PRO A 162 4.18 5.58 -9.94
CA PRO A 162 5.17 6.42 -9.26
C PRO A 162 4.56 7.29 -8.17
N GLY A 163 5.08 7.17 -6.96
CA GLY A 163 4.56 7.80 -5.75
C GLY A 163 3.33 7.13 -5.14
N GLY A 164 2.95 5.96 -5.66
CA GLY A 164 1.92 5.11 -5.08
C GLY A 164 2.23 4.74 -3.62
N LEU A 165 3.51 4.56 -3.27
CA LEU A 165 3.93 4.30 -1.88
C LEU A 165 3.55 5.46 -0.95
N ALA A 166 3.77 6.71 -1.37
CA ALA A 166 3.38 7.88 -0.58
C ALA A 166 1.85 7.89 -0.35
N THR A 167 1.06 7.63 -1.40
CA THR A 167 -0.40 7.62 -1.27
C THR A 167 -0.91 6.48 -0.39
N HIS A 168 -0.30 5.29 -0.51
CA HIS A 168 -0.58 4.09 0.30
C HIS A 168 -0.30 4.37 1.77
N THR A 169 0.94 4.69 2.11
CA THR A 169 1.35 4.93 3.50
C THR A 169 0.63 6.12 4.12
N SER A 170 0.36 7.19 3.35
CA SER A 170 -0.42 8.32 3.85
C SER A 170 -1.85 7.91 4.23
N CYS A 171 -2.53 7.11 3.38
CA CYS A 171 -3.86 6.57 3.68
C CYS A 171 -3.81 5.74 4.97
N ASN A 172 -2.86 4.81 5.05
CA ASN A 172 -2.75 3.87 6.16
C ASN A 172 -2.46 4.60 7.48
N MET A 173 -1.55 5.57 7.48
CA MET A 173 -1.26 6.35 8.69
C MET A 173 -2.47 7.15 9.17
N HIS A 174 -3.32 7.65 8.26
CA HIS A 174 -4.58 8.25 8.64
C HIS A 174 -5.52 7.24 9.30
N ILE A 175 -5.67 6.04 8.72
CA ILE A 175 -6.49 4.97 9.29
C ILE A 175 -5.98 4.58 10.67
N THR A 176 -4.68 4.32 10.82
CA THR A 176 -4.02 3.98 12.09
C THR A 176 -4.26 5.05 13.16
N ASP A 177 -4.04 6.33 12.82
CA ASP A 177 -4.27 7.47 13.73
C ASP A 177 -5.72 7.51 14.23
N TYR A 178 -6.69 7.32 13.33
CA TYR A 178 -8.10 7.28 13.68
C TYR A 178 -8.48 6.04 14.50
N ILE A 179 -7.88 4.88 14.25
CA ILE A 179 -8.11 3.67 15.06
C ILE A 179 -7.60 3.89 16.49
N CYS A 180 -6.38 4.41 16.66
CA CYS A 180 -5.84 4.74 17.99
C CYS A 180 -6.80 5.65 18.76
N ARG A 181 -7.29 6.72 18.12
CA ARG A 181 -8.27 7.64 18.71
C ARG A 181 -9.61 6.97 19.02
N THR A 182 -10.10 6.12 18.13
CA THR A 182 -11.37 5.41 18.30
C THR A 182 -11.33 4.51 19.54
N TYR A 183 -10.18 3.88 19.82
CA TYR A 183 -10.01 3.05 21.01
C TYR A 183 -10.13 3.85 22.30
N GLU A 184 -9.61 5.08 22.31
CA GLU A 184 -9.79 6.02 23.43
C GLU A 184 -11.25 6.45 23.58
N GLU A 185 -11.92 6.79 22.48
CA GLU A 185 -13.30 7.31 22.50
C GLU A 185 -14.35 6.25 22.80
N VAL A 186 -14.16 5.01 22.34
CA VAL A 186 -15.17 3.94 22.42
C VAL A 186 -14.88 2.98 23.57
N PHE A 187 -13.60 2.59 23.75
CA PHE A 187 -13.20 1.60 24.75
C PHE A 187 -12.53 2.24 25.98
N TYR A 188 -12.33 3.55 25.98
CA TYR A 188 -11.83 4.33 27.13
C TYR A 188 -10.45 3.89 27.61
N TYR A 189 -9.59 3.42 26.70
CA TYR A 189 -8.17 3.18 26.97
C TYR A 189 -7.29 3.65 25.81
N SER A 190 -6.07 4.08 26.15
CA SER A 190 -5.05 4.46 25.17
C SER A 190 -4.20 3.28 24.75
N VAL A 191 -3.81 3.29 23.48
CA VAL A 191 -2.76 2.43 22.92
C VAL A 191 -1.47 3.23 22.78
N ASN A 192 -0.33 2.57 22.64
CA ASN A 192 0.95 3.21 22.38
C ASN A 192 0.97 3.76 20.94
N LYS A 193 0.44 4.97 20.79
CA LYS A 193 0.32 5.67 19.51
C LYS A 193 1.68 5.92 18.85
N ASP A 194 2.73 6.17 19.62
CA ASP A 194 4.08 6.35 19.09
C ASP A 194 4.55 5.11 18.33
N ILE A 195 4.36 3.93 18.92
CA ILE A 195 4.70 2.64 18.31
C ILE A 195 3.82 2.37 17.08
N ALA A 196 2.50 2.56 17.18
CA ALA A 196 1.59 2.33 16.05
C ALA A 196 1.89 3.24 14.84
N ILE A 197 2.14 4.53 15.08
CA ILE A 197 2.45 5.50 14.02
C ILE A 197 3.85 5.27 13.43
N ALA A 198 4.85 4.94 14.25
CA ALA A 198 6.20 4.59 13.77
C ALA A 198 6.16 3.33 12.88
N ALA A 199 5.57 2.25 13.37
CA ALA A 199 5.44 1.00 12.66
C ALA A 199 4.66 1.16 11.35
N GLN A 200 3.54 1.87 11.36
CA GLN A 200 2.78 2.12 10.13
C GLN A 200 3.56 2.98 9.13
N ALA A 201 4.33 3.98 9.59
CA ALA A 201 5.13 4.80 8.69
C ALA A 201 6.22 3.99 7.97
N LEU A 202 6.79 2.99 8.64
CA LEU A 202 7.96 2.26 8.17
C LEU A 202 7.67 0.86 7.60
N HIS A 203 6.45 0.32 7.71
CA HIS A 203 6.12 -1.04 7.27
C HIS A 203 6.60 -1.39 5.85
N ASP A 204 6.55 -0.41 4.94
CA ASP A 204 6.94 -0.55 3.53
C ASP A 204 8.23 0.19 3.16
N ILE A 205 9.07 0.55 4.13
CA ILE A 205 10.23 1.44 3.93
C ILE A 205 11.25 0.92 2.91
N SER A 206 11.25 -0.39 2.63
CA SER A 206 12.14 -1.03 1.66
C SER A 206 11.58 -1.09 0.24
N LYS A 207 10.34 -0.66 -0.02
CA LYS A 207 9.79 -0.59 -1.39
C LYS A 207 10.61 0.29 -2.36
N PRO A 208 11.26 1.39 -1.95
CA PRO A 208 12.20 2.12 -2.82
C PRO A 208 13.39 1.28 -3.29
N PHE A 209 13.84 0.33 -2.47
CA PHE A 209 14.93 -0.59 -2.80
C PHE A 209 14.45 -1.75 -3.69
N VAL A 210 13.27 -2.32 -3.37
CA VAL A 210 12.73 -3.49 -4.07
C VAL A 210 12.10 -3.15 -5.43
N PHE A 211 11.35 -2.05 -5.54
CA PHE A 211 10.61 -1.66 -6.73
C PHE A 211 11.26 -0.51 -7.51
N GLN A 212 12.57 -0.60 -7.77
CA GLN A 212 13.27 0.40 -8.59
C GLN A 212 12.67 0.45 -10.01
N TRP A 213 12.62 1.64 -10.61
CA TRP A 213 12.05 1.86 -11.93
C TRP A 213 13.04 1.51 -13.05
N ASN A 214 12.58 0.75 -14.03
CA ASN A 214 13.25 0.47 -15.29
C ASN A 214 13.02 1.61 -16.30
N ALA A 215 13.84 1.64 -17.35
CA ALA A 215 13.78 2.66 -18.40
C ALA A 215 12.47 2.63 -19.20
N ASP A 216 11.84 1.46 -19.33
CA ASP A 216 10.53 1.27 -19.97
C ASP A 216 9.35 1.67 -19.07
N GLY A 217 9.64 2.21 -17.89
CA GLY A 217 8.67 2.62 -16.89
C GLY A 217 8.19 1.49 -15.99
N SER A 218 8.51 0.21 -16.22
CA SER A 218 8.16 -0.89 -15.30
C SER A 218 8.95 -0.82 -13.98
N SER A 219 8.47 -1.46 -12.91
CA SER A 219 9.28 -1.66 -11.70
C SER A 219 9.96 -3.03 -11.71
N LEU A 220 11.04 -3.19 -10.95
CA LEU A 220 11.66 -4.50 -10.73
C LEU A 220 10.65 -5.51 -10.19
N THR A 221 10.87 -6.78 -10.53
CA THR A 221 10.14 -7.92 -9.97
C THR A 221 10.55 -8.13 -8.53
N GLU A 222 9.55 -8.29 -7.66
CA GLU A 222 9.75 -8.68 -6.27
C GLU A 222 9.72 -10.21 -6.13
N TYR A 223 10.63 -10.73 -5.31
CA TYR A 223 10.72 -12.14 -4.95
C TYR A 223 10.30 -12.35 -3.49
N PRO A 224 9.81 -13.55 -3.11
CA PRO A 224 9.33 -13.78 -1.76
C PRO A 224 10.47 -14.11 -0.77
N ILE A 225 10.37 -13.59 0.44
CA ILE A 225 11.13 -13.98 1.63
C ILE A 225 10.12 -14.28 2.76
N ALA A 226 10.28 -15.44 3.38
CA ALA A 226 9.41 -15.98 4.43
C ALA A 226 7.92 -16.00 4.01
N GLY A 227 7.67 -16.38 2.76
CA GLY A 227 6.32 -16.50 2.20
C GLY A 227 5.65 -15.17 1.85
N GLN A 228 6.31 -14.03 2.07
CA GLN A 228 5.80 -12.69 1.74
C GLN A 228 6.73 -11.94 0.78
N GLY A 229 6.26 -10.88 0.13
CA GLY A 229 7.11 -9.99 -0.68
C GLY A 229 8.36 -9.53 0.09
N ALA A 230 9.54 -9.61 -0.54
CA ALA A 230 10.82 -9.30 0.11
C ALA A 230 10.87 -7.92 0.76
N HIS A 231 10.13 -6.92 0.27
CA HIS A 231 10.07 -5.59 0.89
C HIS A 231 9.75 -5.67 2.38
N HIS A 232 8.91 -6.61 2.83
CA HIS A 232 8.52 -6.72 4.23
C HIS A 232 9.69 -7.16 5.10
N ALA A 233 10.32 -8.29 4.77
CA ALA A 233 11.48 -8.78 5.53
C ALA A 233 12.67 -7.80 5.48
N LEU A 234 12.88 -7.12 4.34
CA LEU A 234 13.95 -6.13 4.19
C LEU A 234 13.64 -4.83 4.94
N ALA A 235 12.36 -4.41 5.03
CA ALA A 235 11.93 -3.26 5.81
C ALA A 235 12.18 -3.49 7.31
N LEU A 236 11.82 -4.67 7.80
CA LEU A 236 12.11 -5.11 9.18
C LEU A 236 13.61 -5.21 9.43
N ALA A 237 14.38 -5.77 8.49
CA ALA A 237 15.83 -5.90 8.64
C ALA A 237 16.50 -4.54 8.80
N GLU A 238 16.05 -3.52 8.07
CA GLU A 238 16.60 -2.17 8.15
C GLU A 238 16.37 -1.53 9.52
N VAL A 239 15.16 -1.64 10.09
CA VAL A 239 14.88 -1.06 11.42
C VAL A 239 15.59 -1.83 12.54
N ILE A 240 15.73 -3.16 12.41
CA ILE A 240 16.54 -3.98 13.33
C ILE A 240 18.01 -3.58 13.25
N TYR A 241 18.55 -3.40 12.05
CA TYR A 241 19.96 -3.03 11.83
C TYR A 241 20.28 -1.66 12.46
N ARG A 242 19.33 -0.73 12.39
CA ARG A 242 19.42 0.61 12.99
C ARG A 242 19.14 0.65 14.49
N GLY A 243 18.73 -0.45 15.12
CA GLY A 243 18.51 -0.51 16.56
C GLY A 243 17.16 0.06 17.00
N PHE A 244 16.11 -0.02 16.17
CA PHE A 244 14.76 0.40 16.58
C PHE A 244 14.22 -0.46 17.73
N PRO A 245 13.32 0.08 18.59
CA PRO A 245 12.72 -0.68 19.68
C PRO A 245 12.03 -1.95 19.19
N ALA A 246 12.22 -3.08 19.88
CA ALA A 246 11.65 -4.36 19.47
C ALA A 246 10.11 -4.32 19.33
N GLU A 247 9.41 -3.58 20.20
CA GLU A 247 7.95 -3.39 20.12
C GLU A 247 7.52 -2.73 18.81
N GLU A 248 8.31 -1.78 18.29
CA GLU A 248 8.05 -1.13 17.00
C GLU A 248 8.26 -2.12 15.85
N VAL A 249 9.35 -2.88 15.88
CA VAL A 249 9.65 -3.87 14.85
C VAL A 249 8.56 -4.97 14.82
N VAL A 250 8.10 -5.43 15.98
CA VAL A 250 7.01 -6.43 16.07
C VAL A 250 5.70 -5.83 15.55
N ALA A 251 5.35 -4.61 15.93
CA ALA A 251 4.15 -3.95 15.42
C ALA A 251 4.22 -3.73 13.90
N GLN A 252 5.38 -3.34 13.38
CA GLN A 252 5.65 -3.19 11.95
C GLN A 252 5.48 -4.52 11.20
N ALA A 253 5.98 -5.62 11.78
CA ALA A 253 5.86 -6.95 11.18
C ALA A 253 4.41 -7.37 11.02
N CYS A 254 3.52 -6.89 11.89
CA CYS A 254 2.10 -7.20 11.84
C CYS A 254 1.32 -6.50 10.71
N ALA A 255 1.90 -5.55 9.97
CA ALA A 255 1.21 -4.90 8.85
C ALA A 255 0.63 -5.92 7.85
N HIS A 256 1.44 -6.93 7.51
CA HIS A 256 1.10 -7.98 6.55
C HIS A 256 0.39 -9.21 7.18
N GLY A 257 0.09 -9.17 8.48
CA GLY A 257 -0.67 -10.20 9.18
C GLY A 257 -0.68 -9.99 10.70
N ALA A 258 -1.83 -10.15 11.34
CA ALA A 258 -1.95 -10.06 12.79
C ALA A 258 -1.90 -11.46 13.45
N PRO A 259 -1.44 -11.57 14.71
CA PRO A 259 -1.43 -12.84 15.45
C PRO A 259 -2.85 -13.19 15.95
N THR A 260 -3.79 -13.36 15.01
CA THR A 260 -5.20 -13.74 15.24
C THR A 260 -5.40 -15.25 15.24
N SER A 261 -4.40 -16.01 14.78
CA SER A 261 -4.35 -17.47 14.82
C SER A 261 -2.91 -17.96 14.98
N LYS A 262 -2.74 -19.23 15.36
CA LYS A 262 -1.41 -19.86 15.47
C LYS A 262 -0.62 -19.80 14.17
N LYS A 263 -1.31 -19.88 13.02
CA LYS A 263 -0.66 -19.82 11.72
C LYS A 263 -0.15 -18.39 11.45
N GLU A 264 -1.00 -17.39 11.61
CA GLU A 264 -0.62 -16.01 11.32
C GLU A 264 0.46 -15.51 12.29
N GLU A 265 0.41 -15.91 13.56
CA GLU A 265 1.48 -15.65 14.52
C GLU A 265 2.81 -16.28 14.08
N ALA A 266 2.79 -17.53 13.60
CA ALA A 266 3.97 -18.20 13.07
C ALA A 266 4.51 -17.53 11.79
N ASP A 267 3.62 -16.98 10.95
CA ASP A 267 4.01 -16.21 9.77
C ASP A 267 4.75 -14.91 10.20
N VAL A 268 4.19 -14.17 11.17
CA VAL A 268 4.83 -12.96 11.73
C VAL A 268 6.19 -13.28 12.35
N ALA A 269 6.28 -14.33 13.16
CA ALA A 269 7.54 -14.78 13.74
C ALA A 269 8.55 -15.22 12.65
N GLY A 270 8.07 -15.80 11.54
CA GLY A 270 8.88 -16.13 10.38
C GLY A 270 9.51 -14.90 9.71
N TRP A 271 8.72 -13.84 9.51
CA TRP A 271 9.20 -12.58 8.96
C TRP A 271 10.25 -11.92 9.86
N LEU A 272 10.00 -11.90 11.17
CA LEU A 272 10.94 -11.34 12.16
C LEU A 272 12.26 -12.13 12.21
N LYS A 273 12.22 -13.46 12.09
CA LYS A 273 13.45 -14.29 12.00
C LYS A 273 14.22 -14.01 10.72
N ALA A 274 13.53 -13.96 9.57
CA ALA A 274 14.18 -13.65 8.30
C ALA A 274 14.88 -12.29 8.36
N ALA A 275 14.18 -11.29 8.89
CA ALA A 275 14.69 -9.95 9.10
C ALA A 275 15.89 -9.91 10.07
N ALA A 276 15.85 -10.66 11.17
CA ALA A 276 16.95 -10.76 12.13
C ALA A 276 18.20 -11.42 11.52
N ILE A 277 18.02 -12.45 10.67
CA ILE A 277 19.11 -13.07 9.91
C ILE A 277 19.75 -12.06 8.96
N ILE A 278 18.93 -11.27 8.23
CA ILE A 278 19.40 -10.21 7.33
C ILE A 278 20.13 -9.10 8.11
N ALA A 279 19.66 -8.78 9.31
CA ALA A 279 20.28 -7.75 10.15
C ALA A 279 21.48 -8.27 10.98
N GLY A 280 21.78 -9.57 10.93
CA GLY A 280 22.84 -10.19 11.74
C GLY A 280 22.57 -10.13 13.25
N LYS A 281 21.30 -10.22 13.67
CA LYS A 281 20.88 -10.18 15.08
C LYS A 281 20.25 -11.50 15.51
N ASP A 282 20.41 -11.84 16.79
CA ASP A 282 19.64 -12.91 17.40
C ASP A 282 18.22 -12.39 17.74
N PRO A 283 17.15 -13.01 17.19
CA PRO A 283 15.80 -12.49 17.34
C PRO A 283 15.24 -12.64 18.76
N VAL A 284 15.74 -13.60 19.55
CA VAL A 284 15.31 -13.78 20.96
C VAL A 284 15.97 -12.73 21.84
N VAL A 285 17.29 -12.52 21.69
CA VAL A 285 18.05 -11.52 22.46
C VAL A 285 17.58 -10.10 22.14
N TYR A 286 17.23 -9.84 20.87
CA TYR A 286 16.69 -8.54 20.46
C TYR A 286 15.26 -8.31 20.98
N GLY A 287 14.52 -9.38 21.33
CA GLY A 287 13.14 -9.29 21.80
C GLY A 287 12.07 -9.30 20.70
N LEU A 288 12.40 -9.85 19.52
CA LEU A 288 11.48 -9.94 18.37
C LEU A 288 10.59 -11.18 18.43
N VAL A 289 11.05 -12.25 19.06
CA VAL A 289 10.32 -13.52 19.21
C VAL A 289 10.38 -14.00 20.65
N GLY A 290 9.46 -14.89 21.03
CA GLY A 290 9.44 -15.55 22.32
C GLY A 290 10.69 -16.41 22.55
N LYS A 291 10.88 -16.87 23.79
CA LYS A 291 12.03 -17.75 24.15
C LYS A 291 12.03 -19.08 23.41
N ASP A 292 10.88 -19.53 22.92
CA ASP A 292 10.74 -20.71 22.07
C ASP A 292 11.26 -20.48 20.65
N GLY A 293 11.53 -19.22 20.29
CA GLY A 293 11.88 -18.80 18.96
C GLY A 293 10.83 -19.13 17.93
N GLN A 294 9.55 -19.32 18.29
CA GLN A 294 8.47 -19.74 17.39
C GLN A 294 7.28 -18.79 17.40
N THR A 295 7.02 -18.14 18.54
CA THR A 295 5.94 -17.17 18.74
C THR A 295 6.48 -15.76 18.80
N ILE A 296 5.60 -14.75 18.71
CA ILE A 296 5.99 -13.38 19.03
C ILE A 296 5.93 -13.14 20.56
N PRO A 297 6.52 -12.05 21.09
CA PRO A 297 6.51 -11.79 22.52
C PRO A 297 5.10 -11.74 23.10
N ASN A 298 4.90 -12.43 24.22
CA ASN A 298 3.63 -12.49 24.94
C ASN A 298 3.70 -11.70 26.26
N PRO A 299 2.62 -10.99 26.66
CA PRO A 299 1.35 -10.85 25.94
C PRO A 299 1.49 -9.98 24.68
N HIS A 300 0.67 -10.24 23.66
CA HIS A 300 0.65 -9.40 22.45
C HIS A 300 0.19 -7.98 22.80
N HIS A 301 0.86 -6.99 22.21
CA HIS A 301 0.44 -5.60 22.32
C HIS A 301 -0.52 -5.23 21.18
N GLN A 302 -1.42 -4.28 21.45
CA GLN A 302 -2.51 -3.87 20.55
C GLN A 302 -2.00 -3.24 19.25
N GLU A 303 -0.82 -2.62 19.28
CA GLU A 303 -0.27 -1.86 18.16
C GLU A 303 -0.06 -2.72 16.92
N GLY A 304 0.35 -3.99 17.08
CA GLY A 304 0.46 -4.91 15.95
C GLY A 304 -0.87 -5.15 15.24
N TYR A 305 -1.96 -5.32 15.99
CA TYR A 305 -3.30 -5.45 15.41
C TYR A 305 -3.76 -4.15 14.75
N ILE A 306 -3.45 -3.00 15.35
CA ILE A 306 -3.82 -1.68 14.82
C ILE A 306 -3.06 -1.37 13.52
N VAL A 307 -1.76 -1.72 13.44
CA VAL A 307 -0.97 -1.57 12.22
C VAL A 307 -1.49 -2.50 11.11
N HIS A 308 -1.88 -3.73 11.45
CA HIS A 308 -2.55 -4.62 10.48
C HIS A 308 -3.85 -4.01 9.93
N LEU A 309 -4.69 -3.46 10.82
CA LEU A 309 -5.92 -2.77 10.42
C LEU A 309 -5.65 -1.50 9.62
N GLY A 310 -4.57 -0.78 9.94
CA GLY A 310 -4.14 0.42 9.25
C GLY A 310 -3.68 0.15 7.81
N ASP A 311 -3.03 -0.98 7.58
CA ASP A 311 -2.54 -1.37 6.24
C ASP A 311 -3.63 -1.94 5.31
N HIS A 312 -4.89 -2.04 5.76
CA HIS A 312 -5.96 -2.71 5.00
C HIS A 312 -6.51 -1.98 3.76
N ASP A 313 -5.97 -0.82 3.36
CA ASP A 313 -6.44 -0.13 2.15
C ASP A 313 -6.38 -1.05 0.89
N TRP A 314 -5.47 -2.03 0.88
CA TRP A 314 -5.31 -3.02 -0.21
C TRP A 314 -6.61 -3.77 -0.54
N VAL A 315 -7.55 -3.88 0.39
CA VAL A 315 -8.88 -4.50 0.17
C VAL A 315 -9.64 -3.78 -0.94
N LEU A 316 -9.51 -2.45 -1.04
CA LEU A 316 -10.09 -1.63 -2.09
C LEU A 316 -9.08 -1.36 -3.22
N SER A 317 -7.84 -1.00 -2.87
CA SER A 317 -6.88 -0.48 -3.86
C SER A 317 -6.31 -1.56 -4.78
N SER A 318 -6.26 -2.83 -4.38
CA SER A 318 -5.86 -3.94 -5.26
C SER A 318 -6.84 -4.16 -6.43
N PRO A 319 -8.15 -4.43 -6.20
CA PRO A 319 -9.09 -4.56 -7.31
C PRO A 319 -9.26 -3.26 -8.09
N ALA A 320 -9.16 -2.09 -7.44
CA ALA A 320 -9.21 -0.80 -8.13
C ALA A 320 -8.06 -0.62 -9.12
N ALA A 321 -6.84 -1.02 -8.76
CA ALA A 321 -5.69 -0.96 -9.65
C ALA A 321 -5.86 -1.84 -10.88
N GLN A 322 -6.30 -3.08 -10.70
CA GLN A 322 -6.53 -4.03 -11.79
C GLN A 322 -7.55 -3.50 -12.81
N LYS A 323 -8.69 -3.01 -12.33
CA LYS A 323 -9.73 -2.40 -13.18
C LYS A 323 -9.24 -1.15 -13.90
N THR A 324 -8.56 -0.26 -13.16
CA THR A 324 -8.06 1.00 -13.71
C THR A 324 -7.03 0.78 -14.81
N VAL A 325 -6.16 -0.23 -14.71
CA VAL A 325 -5.20 -0.53 -15.79
C VAL A 325 -5.93 -0.92 -17.08
N LEU A 326 -7.00 -1.73 -17.01
CA LEU A 326 -7.81 -2.08 -18.16
C LEU A 326 -8.54 -0.85 -18.75
N LEU A 327 -9.10 -0.01 -17.88
CA LEU A 327 -9.71 1.26 -18.25
C LEU A 327 -8.71 2.18 -18.97
N LEU A 328 -7.49 2.32 -18.43
CA LEU A 328 -6.46 3.15 -19.02
C LEU A 328 -5.95 2.61 -20.35
N LYS A 329 -5.86 1.28 -20.54
CA LYS A 329 -5.58 0.70 -21.86
C LYS A 329 -6.66 1.10 -22.88
N LYS A 330 -7.93 1.02 -22.49
CA LYS A 330 -9.06 1.43 -23.33
C LYS A 330 -9.01 2.93 -23.67
N ILE A 331 -8.73 3.79 -22.69
CA ILE A 331 -8.56 5.25 -22.92
C ILE A 331 -7.36 5.52 -23.84
N ALA A 332 -6.21 4.92 -23.58
CA ALA A 332 -5.01 5.11 -24.39
C ALA A 332 -5.23 4.71 -25.86
N TYR A 333 -5.95 3.61 -26.09
CA TYR A 333 -6.33 3.17 -27.44
C TYR A 333 -7.34 4.12 -28.11
N GLN A 334 -8.48 4.37 -27.45
CA GLN A 334 -9.61 5.08 -28.07
C GLN A 334 -9.39 6.59 -28.16
N GLU A 335 -8.73 7.19 -27.16
CA GLU A 335 -8.62 8.65 -27.04
C GLU A 335 -7.26 9.20 -27.49
N TYR A 336 -6.19 8.40 -27.38
CA TYR A 336 -4.81 8.80 -27.67
C TYR A 336 -4.19 8.03 -28.84
N GLY A 337 -4.92 7.09 -29.45
CA GLY A 337 -4.49 6.41 -30.67
C GLY A 337 -3.32 5.44 -30.51
N MET A 338 -3.04 4.96 -29.29
CA MET A 338 -2.03 3.92 -29.06
C MET A 338 -2.37 2.63 -29.81
N SER A 339 -1.37 1.98 -30.42
CA SER A 339 -1.54 0.67 -31.05
C SER A 339 -1.61 -0.47 -30.02
N GLN A 340 -2.03 -1.67 -30.44
CA GLN A 340 -2.00 -2.86 -29.55
C GLN A 340 -0.60 -3.17 -29.02
N ALA A 341 0.45 -2.91 -29.81
CA ALA A 341 1.83 -3.08 -29.36
C ALA A 341 2.23 -2.04 -28.31
N ASP A 342 1.76 -0.79 -28.43
CA ASP A 342 2.04 0.28 -27.46
C ASP A 342 1.41 -0.03 -26.10
N LEU A 343 0.23 -0.67 -26.08
CA LEU A 343 -0.49 -1.06 -24.86
C LEU A 343 0.24 -2.09 -23.99
N GLU A 344 1.19 -2.83 -24.56
CA GLU A 344 2.01 -3.82 -23.85
C GLU A 344 3.46 -3.36 -23.66
N GLY A 345 3.76 -2.10 -24.00
CA GLY A 345 5.12 -1.57 -24.01
C GLY A 345 5.34 -0.32 -23.17
N ALA A 346 6.51 0.28 -23.36
CA ALA A 346 6.95 1.48 -22.63
C ALA A 346 5.99 2.66 -22.78
N ALA A 347 5.38 2.83 -23.96
CA ALA A 347 4.44 3.91 -24.24
C ALA A 347 3.26 3.90 -23.25
N PHE A 348 2.61 2.74 -23.09
CA PHE A 348 1.52 2.61 -22.13
C PHE A 348 2.02 2.70 -20.68
N ASN A 349 3.16 2.10 -20.34
CA ASN A 349 3.75 2.21 -19.01
C ASN A 349 3.95 3.68 -18.59
N HIS A 350 4.55 4.51 -19.44
CA HIS A 350 4.73 5.94 -19.16
C HIS A 350 3.40 6.66 -18.99
N PHE A 351 2.42 6.39 -19.87
CA PHE A 351 1.08 6.97 -19.79
C PHE A 351 0.36 6.61 -18.47
N ARG A 352 0.26 5.32 -18.14
CA ARG A 352 -0.43 4.87 -16.92
C ARG A 352 0.27 5.32 -15.64
N ASN A 353 1.59 5.47 -15.68
CA ASN A 353 2.38 5.94 -14.56
C ASN A 353 2.15 7.42 -14.30
N TYR A 354 2.16 8.24 -15.35
CA TYR A 354 1.90 9.67 -15.21
C TYR A 354 0.46 9.94 -14.72
N VAL A 355 -0.51 9.28 -15.35
CA VAL A 355 -1.92 9.37 -14.95
C VAL A 355 -2.11 8.90 -13.50
N GLY A 356 -1.52 7.76 -13.13
CA GLY A 356 -1.59 7.23 -11.76
C GLY A 356 -1.00 8.17 -10.72
N ALA A 357 0.17 8.75 -11.00
CA ALA A 357 0.83 9.70 -10.10
C ALA A 357 -0.01 10.96 -9.86
N GLN A 358 -0.76 11.44 -10.86
CA GLN A 358 -1.55 12.68 -10.76
C GLN A 358 -2.96 12.46 -10.19
N LEU A 359 -3.62 11.35 -10.57
CA LEU A 359 -5.03 11.12 -10.26
C LEU A 359 -5.28 10.06 -9.19
N SER A 360 -4.36 9.11 -9.01
CA SER A 360 -4.53 7.82 -8.34
C SER A 360 -5.47 6.86 -9.08
N TYR A 361 -5.20 5.56 -8.94
CA TYR A 361 -6.08 4.52 -9.51
C TYR A 361 -7.39 4.39 -8.75
N MET A 362 -7.39 4.67 -7.45
CA MET A 362 -8.60 4.61 -6.63
C MET A 362 -9.62 5.67 -7.07
N TYR A 363 -9.14 6.86 -7.42
CA TYR A 363 -10.01 7.89 -7.97
C TYR A 363 -10.61 7.47 -9.32
N LEU A 364 -9.79 6.97 -10.25
CA LEU A 364 -10.28 6.54 -11.55
C LEU A 364 -11.26 5.36 -11.45
N ASN A 365 -10.99 4.39 -10.57
CA ASN A 365 -11.92 3.30 -10.28
C ASN A 365 -13.23 3.80 -9.66
N MET A 366 -13.18 4.80 -8.77
CA MET A 366 -14.38 5.43 -8.22
C MET A 366 -15.22 6.08 -9.33
N LEU A 367 -14.58 6.81 -10.26
CA LEU A 367 -15.28 7.38 -11.42
C LEU A 367 -15.88 6.30 -12.32
N GLU A 368 -15.13 5.22 -12.59
CA GLU A 368 -15.57 4.13 -13.45
C GLU A 368 -16.83 3.42 -12.91
N ALA A 369 -17.03 3.41 -11.60
CA ALA A 369 -18.21 2.82 -10.96
C ALA A 369 -19.52 3.59 -11.22
N GLU A 370 -19.46 4.80 -11.75
CA GLU A 370 -20.63 5.64 -12.03
C GLU A 370 -21.36 5.27 -13.35
N PRO A 371 -22.64 5.63 -13.52
CA PRO A 371 -23.42 5.34 -14.73
C PRO A 371 -22.79 5.79 -16.07
N ASN A 372 -21.92 6.80 -16.06
CA ASN A 372 -21.15 7.27 -17.23
C ASN A 372 -19.62 7.16 -17.00
N GLY A 373 -19.18 6.17 -16.23
CA GLY A 373 -17.86 6.14 -15.64
C GLY A 373 -16.68 6.19 -16.62
N TYR A 374 -16.79 5.55 -17.78
CA TYR A 374 -15.77 5.64 -18.82
C TYR A 374 -15.52 7.09 -19.27
N LYS A 375 -16.60 7.83 -19.55
CA LYS A 375 -16.51 9.22 -20.00
C LYS A 375 -15.92 10.11 -18.92
N LEU A 376 -16.36 9.93 -17.67
CA LEU A 376 -15.85 10.68 -16.52
C LEU A 376 -14.35 10.46 -16.31
N ALA A 377 -13.89 9.20 -16.39
CA ALA A 377 -12.48 8.88 -16.28
C ALA A 377 -11.67 9.44 -17.45
N ALA A 378 -12.14 9.30 -18.70
CA ALA A 378 -11.48 9.83 -19.88
C ALA A 378 -11.35 11.36 -19.83
N GLU A 379 -12.37 12.08 -19.37
CA GLU A 379 -12.33 13.54 -19.16
C GLU A 379 -11.27 13.94 -18.12
N GLN A 380 -11.16 13.21 -17.01
CA GLN A 380 -10.13 13.48 -15.99
C GLN A 380 -8.73 13.15 -16.49
N VAL A 381 -8.56 12.08 -17.26
CA VAL A 381 -7.29 11.77 -17.93
C VAL A 381 -6.91 12.89 -18.91
N ALA A 382 -7.87 13.41 -19.69
CA ALA A 382 -7.64 14.52 -20.61
C ALA A 382 -7.26 15.84 -19.91
N LYS A 383 -7.64 16.04 -18.65
CA LYS A 383 -7.16 17.19 -17.84
C LYS A 383 -5.67 17.07 -17.45
N VAL A 384 -5.11 15.87 -17.48
CA VAL A 384 -3.72 15.58 -17.08
C VAL A 384 -2.82 15.32 -18.29
N VAL A 385 -3.33 14.67 -19.32
CA VAL A 385 -2.61 14.36 -20.57
C VAL A 385 -3.34 15.04 -21.73
N LEU A 386 -2.80 16.15 -22.19
CA LEU A 386 -3.36 16.96 -23.27
C LEU A 386 -3.05 16.30 -24.62
N LYS A 387 -4.04 16.28 -25.52
CA LYS A 387 -3.88 15.72 -26.88
C LYS A 387 -2.95 16.57 -27.74
#